data_AF-A0A958ISL0-F1
#
_entry.id   AF-A0A958ISL0-F1
#
_cell.length_a   1.000
_cell.length_b   1.000
_cell.length_c   1.000
_cell.angle_alpha   90.00
_cell.angle_beta   90.00
_cell.angle_gamma   90.00
#
_symmetry.space_group_name_H-M   'P 1'
#
loop_
_entity.id
_entity.type
_entity.pdbx_description
1 polymer ?
#
loop_
_entity_poly.entity_id
_entity_poly.type
_entity_poly.pdbx_seq_one_letter_code
_entity_poly.pdbx_strand_id
1 'polypeptide(L)'
;MLLLILGGCAPEDTAPEKDKVIADILQAHPEWFAPVLQDPAKYRLQILYTQIDRDAQNRPQFRSYRYRVNTNDYFYPASTVKFPAALLALEKLNRLNIPGLDMNTPLRIDSAF
;
A
#
# COMPACT_ATOMS: atom_id res chain seq x y z
N MET A 1 19.59 33.51 39.07
CA MET A 1 18.93 32.21 38.89
C MET A 1 18.07 32.31 37.65
N LEU A 2 18.64 31.96 36.49
CA LEU A 2 17.96 32.04 35.20
C LEU A 2 17.30 30.68 34.95
N LEU A 3 15.97 30.63 35.02
CA LEU A 3 15.21 29.41 34.78
C LEU A 3 14.89 29.31 33.28
N LEU A 4 15.65 28.51 32.54
CA LEU A 4 15.28 28.09 31.19
C LEU A 4 14.18 27.02 31.29
N ILE A 5 12.96 27.34 30.84
CA ILE A 5 11.93 26.35 30.57
C ILE A 5 12.08 25.92 29.11
N LEU A 6 12.75 24.79 28.90
CA LEU A 6 12.69 24.05 27.63
C LEU A 6 11.31 23.39 27.54
N GLY A 7 10.35 24.12 26.98
CA GLY A 7 9.06 23.56 26.59
C GLY A 7 9.24 22.67 25.36
N GLY A 8 9.55 21.40 25.58
CA GLY A 8 9.44 20.38 24.54
C GLY A 8 7.97 20.22 24.17
N CYS A 9 7.61 20.57 22.94
CA CYS A 9 6.36 20.15 22.35
C CYS A 9 6.48 18.63 22.12
N ALA A 10 5.98 17.82 23.05
CA ALA A 10 5.69 16.43 22.72
C ALA A 10 4.61 16.46 21.64
N PRO A 11 4.81 15.87 20.46
CA PRO A 11 3.71 15.64 19.56
C PRO A 11 2.76 14.70 20.30
N GLU A 12 1.55 15.15 20.57
CA GLU A 12 0.46 14.28 20.95
C GLU A 12 0.24 13.35 19.75
N ASP A 13 0.74 12.11 19.83
CA ASP A 13 0.51 11.02 18.87
C ASP A 13 -0.97 10.61 18.90
N THR A 14 -1.87 11.53 18.55
CA THR A 14 -3.27 11.24 18.30
C THR A 14 -3.40 10.84 16.84
N ALA A 15 -2.94 9.62 16.54
CA ALA A 15 -3.30 8.99 15.28
C ALA A 15 -4.84 9.05 15.13
N PRO A 16 -5.36 9.52 13.98
CA PRO A 16 -6.79 9.57 13.71
C PRO A 16 -7.47 8.26 14.12
N GLU A 17 -8.71 8.29 14.62
CA GLU A 17 -9.45 7.09 15.07
C GLU A 17 -9.43 5.94 14.03
N LYS A 18 -9.44 6.28 12.74
CA LYS A 18 -9.32 5.31 11.62
C LYS A 18 -7.99 4.57 11.58
N ASP A 19 -6.92 5.19 12.03
CA ASP A 19 -5.58 4.61 12.02
C ASP A 19 -5.37 3.63 13.18
N LYS A 20 -6.28 3.61 14.17
CA LYS A 20 -6.28 2.65 15.27
C LYS A 20 -6.87 1.29 14.89
N VAL A 21 -7.87 1.26 14.00
CA VAL A 21 -8.56 0.02 13.61
C VAL A 21 -7.59 -1.09 13.15
N ILE A 22 -6.61 -0.73 12.32
CA ILE A 22 -5.61 -1.70 11.85
C ILE A 22 -4.72 -2.16 13.00
N ALA A 23 -4.28 -1.25 13.86
CA ALA A 23 -3.48 -1.61 15.03
C ALA A 23 -4.23 -2.57 15.96
N ASP A 24 -5.51 -2.32 16.21
CA ASP A 24 -6.36 -3.15 17.07
C ASP A 24 -6.53 -4.57 16.49
N ILE A 25 -6.76 -4.70 15.17
CA ILE A 25 -6.85 -6.01 14.49
C ILE A 25 -5.54 -6.77 14.60
N LEU A 26 -4.40 -6.11 14.37
CA LEU A 26 -3.09 -6.75 14.46
C LEU A 26 -2.78 -7.19 15.89
N GLN A 27 -3.15 -6.40 16.90
CA GLN A 27 -2.96 -6.72 18.32
C GLN A 27 -3.90 -7.82 18.81
N ALA A 28 -5.09 -7.95 18.23
CA ALA A 28 -6.04 -9.02 18.55
C ALA A 28 -5.56 -10.42 18.13
N HIS A 29 -4.57 -10.51 17.24
CA HIS A 29 -4.02 -11.76 16.71
C HIS A 29 -2.49 -11.87 16.93
N PRO A 30 -2.01 -11.87 18.18
CA PRO A 30 -0.59 -11.93 18.49
C PRO A 30 0.08 -13.21 17.98
N GLU A 31 -0.66 -14.31 17.85
CA GLU A 31 -0.18 -15.58 17.30
C GLU A 31 0.39 -15.46 15.87
N TRP A 32 -0.06 -14.47 15.11
CA TRP A 32 0.42 -14.21 13.75
C TRP A 32 1.35 -13.00 13.68
N PHE A 33 1.06 -11.97 14.47
CA PHE A 33 1.66 -10.66 14.27
C PHE A 33 2.69 -10.24 15.33
N ALA A 34 2.74 -10.89 16.50
CA ALA A 34 3.65 -10.49 17.58
C ALA A 34 5.11 -10.34 17.14
N PRO A 35 5.72 -11.24 16.34
CA PRO A 35 7.11 -11.07 15.90
C PRO A 35 7.35 -9.79 15.10
N VAL A 36 6.37 -9.37 14.30
CA VAL A 36 6.46 -8.18 13.45
C VAL A 36 6.12 -6.91 14.23
N LEU A 37 5.17 -7.00 15.17
CA LEU A 37 4.71 -5.87 15.98
C LEU A 37 5.66 -5.49 17.11
N GLN A 38 6.48 -6.42 17.62
CA GLN A 38 7.46 -6.15 18.68
C GLN A 38 8.65 -5.31 18.20
N ASP A 39 9.03 -5.44 16.92
CA ASP A 39 10.09 -4.63 16.31
C ASP A 39 9.67 -4.08 14.94
N PRO A 40 8.68 -3.16 14.92
CA PRO A 40 8.08 -2.71 13.68
C PRO A 40 9.03 -1.80 12.88
N ALA A 41 10.13 -1.32 13.48
CA ALA A 41 11.18 -0.58 12.79
C ALA A 41 12.06 -1.51 11.95
N LYS A 42 12.47 -2.66 12.51
CA LYS A 42 13.23 -3.69 11.78
C LYS A 42 12.47 -4.24 10.58
N TYR A 43 11.18 -4.53 10.75
CA TYR A 43 10.36 -5.10 9.68
C TYR A 43 9.75 -4.05 8.74
N ARG A 44 9.84 -2.75 9.11
CA ARG A 44 9.32 -1.62 8.34
C ARG A 44 7.86 -1.82 7.90
N LEU A 45 7.04 -2.51 8.70
CA LEU A 45 5.65 -2.81 8.33
C LEU A 45 4.86 -1.51 8.17
N GLN A 46 4.22 -1.36 7.01
CA GLN A 46 3.23 -0.33 6.73
C GLN A 46 1.99 -0.98 6.12
N ILE A 47 0.81 -0.50 6.51
CA ILE A 47 -0.45 -0.94 5.91
C ILE A 47 -1.22 0.30 5.48
N LEU A 48 -1.53 0.37 4.20
CA LEU A 48 -2.47 1.34 3.64
C LEU A 48 -3.61 0.55 3.01
N TYR A 49 -4.75 0.51 3.71
CA TYR A 49 -5.94 -0.15 3.22
C TYR A 49 -6.98 0.90 2.84
N THR A 50 -7.58 0.79 1.65
CA THR A 50 -8.70 1.63 1.24
C THR A 50 -9.87 0.74 0.88
N GLN A 51 -10.90 0.78 1.71
CA GLN A 51 -12.18 0.15 1.43
C GLN A 51 -12.92 0.98 0.38
N ILE A 52 -13.47 0.29 -0.62
CA ILE A 52 -14.30 0.88 -1.66
C ILE A 52 -15.73 0.39 -1.44
N ASP A 53 -16.56 1.25 -0.91
CA ASP A 53 -18.00 0.99 -0.72
C ASP A 53 -18.76 1.55 -1.91
N ARG A 54 -19.76 0.81 -2.41
CA ARG A 54 -20.55 1.23 -3.56
C ARG A 54 -22.00 1.39 -3.13
N ASP A 55 -22.61 2.51 -3.49
CA ASP A 55 -24.03 2.73 -3.23
C ASP A 55 -24.94 1.94 -4.21
N ALA A 56 -26.26 2.08 -4.05
CA ALA A 56 -27.24 1.44 -4.92
C ALA A 56 -27.14 1.87 -6.40
N GLN A 57 -26.43 2.96 -6.72
CA GLN A 57 -26.16 3.44 -8.07
C GLN A 57 -24.72 3.11 -8.52
N ASN A 58 -24.03 2.22 -7.79
CA ASN A 58 -22.66 1.78 -8.06
C ASN A 58 -21.60 2.90 -7.96
N ARG A 59 -21.91 4.02 -7.28
CA ARG A 59 -20.95 5.11 -7.07
C ARG A 59 -20.01 4.77 -5.91
N PRO A 60 -18.69 4.88 -6.10
CA PRO A 60 -17.73 4.51 -5.07
C PRO A 60 -17.59 5.59 -3.99
N GLN A 61 -17.50 5.14 -2.74
CA GLN A 61 -17.10 5.91 -1.57
C GLN A 61 -15.85 5.24 -0.99
N PHE A 62 -14.87 6.05 -0.63
CA PHE A 62 -13.56 5.56 -0.20
C PHE A 62 -13.35 5.80 1.30
N ARG A 63 -12.98 4.73 2.01
CA ARG A 63 -12.58 4.81 3.42
C ARG A 63 -11.19 4.22 3.57
N SER A 64 -10.22 5.06 3.92
CA SER A 64 -8.83 4.65 4.09
C SER A 64 -8.48 4.48 5.57
N TYR A 65 -7.66 3.48 5.83
CA TYR A 65 -7.11 3.10 7.13
C TYR A 65 -5.60 2.97 6.98
N ARG A 66 -4.83 3.54 7.92
CA ARG A 66 -3.38 3.59 7.83
C ARG A 66 -2.76 2.99 9.08
N TYR A 67 -1.65 2.28 8.91
CA TYR A 67 -0.77 1.84 10.00
C TYR A 67 0.66 2.13 9.61
N ARG A 68 1.33 2.99 10.40
CA ARG A 68 2.74 3.39 10.24
C ARG A 68 3.12 3.90 8.84
N VAL A 69 2.16 4.46 8.09
CA VAL A 69 2.41 4.90 6.72
C VAL A 69 3.36 6.09 6.71
N ASN A 70 4.51 5.93 6.05
CA ASN A 70 5.52 6.97 5.85
C ASN A 70 5.85 7.06 4.36
N THR A 71 5.53 8.18 3.73
CA THR A 71 5.70 8.38 2.28
C THR A 71 7.16 8.53 1.85
N ASN A 72 8.08 8.75 2.80
CA ASN A 72 9.51 8.84 2.52
C ASN A 72 10.20 7.45 2.50
N ASP A 73 9.49 6.39 2.91
CA ASP A 73 10.00 5.03 2.88
C ASP A 73 9.75 4.36 1.52
N TYR A 74 10.82 3.91 0.87
CA TYR A 74 10.74 3.06 -0.32
C TYR A 74 10.68 1.57 0.05
N PHE A 75 9.80 0.83 -0.65
CA PHE A 75 9.68 -0.63 -0.58
C PHE A 75 9.97 -1.23 -1.96
N TYR A 76 10.91 -2.18 -1.99
CA TYR A 76 11.19 -2.92 -3.21
C TYR A 76 10.00 -3.86 -3.53
N PRO A 77 9.33 -3.70 -4.68
CA PRO A 77 8.08 -4.41 -4.96
C PRO A 77 8.27 -5.90 -5.26
N ALA A 78 9.50 -6.37 -5.51
CA ALA A 78 9.77 -7.73 -5.96
C ALA A 78 8.80 -8.15 -7.08
N SER A 79 8.20 -9.34 -7.01
CA SER A 79 7.25 -9.82 -8.02
C SER A 79 5.92 -9.04 -8.08
N THR A 80 5.59 -8.17 -7.12
CA THR A 80 4.37 -7.34 -7.18
C THR A 80 4.41 -6.33 -8.32
N VAL A 81 5.60 -5.97 -8.82
CA VAL A 81 5.79 -5.11 -10.02
C VAL A 81 5.13 -5.69 -11.28
N LYS A 82 4.92 -7.01 -11.33
CA LYS A 82 4.31 -7.70 -12.49
C LYS A 82 2.86 -7.29 -12.71
N PHE A 83 2.12 -6.96 -11.65
CA PHE A 83 0.72 -6.55 -11.77
C PHE A 83 0.54 -5.23 -12.53
N PRO A 84 1.14 -4.09 -12.12
CA PRO A 84 1.04 -2.85 -12.89
C PRO A 84 1.65 -3.00 -14.30
N ALA A 85 2.72 -3.79 -14.45
CA ALA A 85 3.28 -4.07 -15.78
C ALA A 85 2.28 -4.77 -16.70
N ALA A 86 1.54 -5.78 -16.20
CA ALA A 86 0.50 -6.47 -16.95
C ALA A 86 -0.67 -5.54 -17.30
N LEU A 87 -1.12 -4.70 -16.36
CA LEU A 87 -2.16 -3.70 -16.63
C LEU A 87 -1.76 -2.74 -17.76
N LEU A 88 -0.53 -2.20 -17.71
CA LEU A 88 -0.01 -1.30 -18.74
C LEU A 88 0.17 -2.01 -20.09
N ALA A 89 0.58 -3.28 -20.09
CA ALA A 89 0.69 -4.07 -21.31
C ALA A 89 -0.69 -4.27 -21.97
N LEU A 90 -1.73 -4.59 -21.19
CA LEU A 90 -3.10 -4.72 -21.69
C LEU A 90 -3.68 -3.38 -22.17
N GLU A 91 -3.40 -2.28 -21.47
CA GLU A 91 -3.76 -0.95 -21.93
C GLU A 91 -3.12 -0.63 -23.28
N LYS A 92 -1.81 -0.88 -23.41
CA LYS A 92 -1.08 -0.68 -24.68
C LYS A 92 -1.65 -1.53 -25.80
N LEU A 93 -1.92 -2.81 -25.53
CA LEU A 93 -2.53 -3.74 -26.47
C LEU A 93 -3.87 -3.20 -27.00
N ASN A 94 -4.75 -2.75 -26.10
CA ASN A 94 -6.04 -2.17 -26.46
C ASN A 94 -5.89 -0.89 -27.31
N ARG A 95 -4.89 -0.04 -27.01
CA ARG A 95 -4.63 1.18 -27.78
C ARG A 95 -4.07 0.93 -29.18
N LEU A 96 -3.29 -0.15 -29.35
CA LEU A 96 -2.75 -0.51 -30.66
C LEU A 96 -3.86 -0.88 -31.65
N ASN A 97 -4.93 -1.52 -31.17
CA ASN A 97 -6.12 -1.87 -31.95
C ASN A 97 -5.80 -2.51 -33.31
N ILE A 98 -4.80 -3.40 -33.33
CA ILE A 98 -4.37 -4.12 -34.54
C ILE A 98 -5.30 -5.34 -34.72
N PRO A 99 -5.94 -5.53 -35.89
CA PRO A 99 -6.77 -6.70 -36.15
C PRO A 99 -6.03 -8.02 -35.89
N GLY A 100 -6.58 -8.88 -35.04
CA GLY A 100 -6.00 -10.18 -34.70
C GLY A 100 -4.89 -10.16 -33.65
N LEU A 101 -4.53 -9.00 -33.09
CA LEU A 101 -3.60 -8.88 -31.97
C LEU A 101 -4.37 -8.73 -30.65
N ASP A 102 -4.25 -9.71 -29.77
CA ASP A 102 -4.91 -9.77 -28.46
C ASP A 102 -4.01 -10.33 -27.35
N MET A 103 -4.56 -10.51 -26.15
CA MET A 103 -3.81 -11.00 -24.99
C MET A 103 -3.36 -12.46 -25.10
N ASN A 104 -3.93 -13.21 -26.04
CA ASN A 104 -3.60 -14.61 -26.31
C ASN A 104 -2.61 -14.75 -27.46
N THR A 105 -2.24 -13.65 -28.12
CA THR A 105 -1.31 -13.66 -29.24
C THR A 105 0.08 -14.09 -28.76
N PRO A 106 0.68 -15.15 -29.34
CA PRO A 106 1.97 -15.64 -28.91
C PRO A 106 3.08 -14.58 -29.04
N LEU A 107 3.76 -14.30 -27.92
CA LEU A 107 4.97 -13.49 -27.93
C LEU A 107 6.17 -14.37 -28.28
N ARG A 108 6.84 -14.07 -29.40
CA ARG A 108 8.13 -14.66 -29.73
C ARG A 108 9.23 -13.68 -29.34
N ILE A 109 9.98 -14.02 -28.31
CA ILE A 109 11.22 -13.32 -27.96
C ILE A 109 12.35 -14.19 -28.50
N ASP A 110 13.06 -13.69 -29.49
CA ASP A 110 14.27 -14.34 -30.00
C ASP A 110 15.50 -13.57 -29.51
N SER A 111 16.64 -14.22 -29.52
CA SER A 111 17.91 -13.53 -29.32
C SER A 111 18.11 -12.62 -30.52
N ALA A 112 18.31 -11.32 -30.30
CA ALA A 112 19.08 -10.57 -31.27
C ALA A 112 20.49 -11.17 -31.21
N PHE A 113 21.01 -11.64 -32.35
CA PHE A 113 22.27 -12.39 -32.57
C PHE A 113 22.15 -13.92 -32.53
#